data_AF-A0A815DWK0-F1
#
_entry.id   AF-A0A815DWK0-F1
#
_cell.length_a   1.000
_cell.length_b   1.000
_cell.length_c   1.000
_cell.angle_alpha   90.00
_cell.angle_beta   90.00
_cell.angle_gamma   90.00
#
_symmetry.space_group_name_H-M   'P 1'
#
loop_
_entity.id
_entity.type
_entity.pdbx_description
1 polymer ?
#
loop_
_entity_poly.entity_id
_entity_poly.type
_entity_poly.pdbx_seq_one_letter_code
_entity_poly.pdbx_strand_id
1 'polypeptide(L)'
;MLLTLLIVLITSQLSTKVHGDGNQFVQSTTNLEQINSTYSGSLQNTSTRFLRYGGSSNNYLYDAIEIIPFTSGNYTITSSSNLDTYGYLYNNSFSLSDLSMGLLGQNDDGAGSYQFQIIANLQANVRYILIVTTYSVNEVGNYSITASGPGRVSLAKSMITTTTTTSTSTTTTLGVLNSTYSGSLQNTSTRFLRYGGSSNNYLYDAIEIIPLTSGNYTITSSSNLDTYGYLYNNSFSLSDLSMGLLGQNDDGAG
;
A
#
# COMPACT_ATOMS: atom_id res chain seq x y z
N MET A 1 33.07 4.74 -1.10
CA MET A 1 32.90 3.75 -2.18
C MET A 1 32.07 4.43 -3.26
N LEU A 2 32.72 4.86 -4.33
CA LEU A 2 32.13 5.70 -5.37
C LEU A 2 31.39 4.79 -6.34
N LEU A 3 30.06 4.92 -6.46
CA LEU A 3 29.29 4.16 -7.45
C LEU A 3 29.36 4.91 -8.79
N THR A 4 29.98 4.27 -9.77
CA THR A 4 30.10 4.73 -11.15
C THR A 4 28.73 4.78 -11.81
N LEU A 5 28.32 5.97 -12.25
CA LEU A 5 27.14 6.19 -13.07
C LEU A 5 27.50 5.86 -14.53
N LEU A 6 26.94 4.79 -15.08
CA LEU A 6 27.01 4.50 -16.52
C LEU A 6 25.96 5.38 -17.23
N ILE A 7 26.36 6.56 -17.68
CA ILE A 7 25.56 7.36 -18.61
C ILE A 7 25.83 6.82 -20.02
N VAL A 8 24.86 6.09 -20.58
CA VAL A 8 24.85 5.80 -22.02
C VAL A 8 24.35 7.06 -22.74
N LEU A 9 25.27 7.94 -23.12
CA LEU A 9 24.99 9.01 -24.07
C LEU A 9 25.00 8.42 -25.48
N ILE A 10 23.81 8.10 -25.99
CA ILE A 10 23.64 7.90 -27.43
C ILE A 10 23.73 9.28 -28.08
N THR A 11 24.94 9.64 -28.51
CA THR A 11 25.10 10.75 -29.45
C THR A 11 24.71 10.21 -30.83
N SER A 12 23.56 10.63 -31.36
CA SER A 12 23.30 10.43 -32.78
C SER A 12 24.16 11.43 -33.56
N GLN A 13 25.18 10.89 -34.22
CA GLN A 13 26.01 11.60 -35.18
C GLN A 13 25.14 12.08 -36.35
N LEU A 14 25.15 13.39 -36.62
CA LEU A 14 24.65 13.93 -37.88
C LEU A 14 25.56 13.41 -39.01
N SER A 15 25.06 12.51 -39.85
CA SER A 15 25.65 12.25 -41.16
C SER A 15 24.89 13.05 -42.20
N THR A 16 25.50 14.13 -42.70
CA THR A 16 25.01 14.84 -43.87
C THR A 16 25.40 14.06 -45.13
N LYS A 17 24.40 13.64 -45.91
CA LYS A 17 24.55 13.54 -47.36
C LYS A 17 23.33 14.17 -48.04
N VAL A 18 23.53 15.39 -48.52
CA VAL A 18 22.55 16.14 -49.32
C VAL A 18 22.52 15.56 -50.73
N HIS A 19 21.34 15.09 -51.18
CA HIS A 19 20.85 15.37 -52.53
C HIS A 19 19.34 15.10 -52.67
N GLY A 20 18.56 16.16 -52.89
CA GLY A 20 17.32 16.14 -53.68
C GLY A 20 15.98 15.90 -52.96
N ASP A 21 15.31 17.00 -52.61
CA ASP A 21 13.86 17.28 -52.56
C ASP A 21 12.86 16.38 -51.81
N GLY A 22 12.25 16.97 -50.76
CA GLY A 22 10.91 16.61 -50.26
C GLY A 22 10.85 16.00 -48.86
N ASN A 23 11.11 16.80 -47.81
CA ASN A 23 11.04 16.39 -46.40
C ASN A 23 9.60 16.04 -45.96
N GLN A 24 9.26 14.75 -45.93
CA GLN A 24 8.26 14.20 -45.02
C GLN A 24 9.01 13.70 -43.79
N PHE A 25 9.03 14.50 -42.72
CA PHE A 25 9.50 14.01 -41.42
C PHE A 25 8.50 12.98 -40.91
N VAL A 26 8.79 11.70 -41.13
CA VAL A 26 8.13 10.62 -40.39
C VAL A 26 8.62 10.72 -38.95
N GLN A 27 7.83 11.38 -38.13
CA GLN A 27 8.02 11.46 -36.69
C GLN A 27 7.88 10.03 -36.15
N SER A 28 9.00 9.38 -35.84
CA SER A 28 8.99 8.06 -35.23
C SER A 28 8.47 8.18 -33.80
N THR A 29 7.16 7.98 -33.63
CA THR A 29 6.53 7.85 -32.31
C THR A 29 6.98 6.52 -31.71
N THR A 30 7.96 6.54 -30.82
CA THR A 30 8.25 5.38 -29.97
C THR A 30 7.01 5.11 -29.13
N ASN A 31 6.27 4.07 -29.48
CA ASN A 31 5.17 3.56 -28.68
C ASN A 31 5.80 3.05 -27.37
N LEU A 32 5.64 3.79 -26.28
CA LEU A 32 6.10 3.36 -24.97
C LEU A 32 5.24 2.14 -24.59
N GLU A 33 5.79 0.94 -24.65
CA GLU A 33 5.05 -0.25 -24.24
C GLU A 33 4.63 -0.11 -22.77
N GLN A 34 3.32 -0.09 -22.55
CA GLN A 34 2.73 -0.01 -21.24
C GLN A 34 2.75 -1.40 -20.60
N ILE A 35 3.29 -1.51 -19.39
CA ILE A 35 3.40 -2.77 -18.66
C ILE A 35 2.19 -2.92 -17.75
N ASN A 36 1.51 -4.07 -17.86
CA ASN A 36 0.36 -4.42 -17.06
C ASN A 36 0.75 -5.28 -15.86
N SER A 37 0.20 -4.96 -14.69
CA SER A 37 0.22 -5.80 -13.49
C SER A 37 -1.22 -6.02 -13.03
N THR A 38 -1.57 -7.25 -12.67
CA THR A 38 -2.95 -7.62 -12.37
C THR A 38 -3.11 -8.20 -10.98
N TYR A 39 -4.25 -7.95 -10.35
CA TYR A 39 -4.67 -8.54 -9.08
C TYR A 39 -6.12 -8.99 -9.17
N SER A 40 -6.48 -10.10 -8.53
CA SER A 40 -7.85 -10.58 -8.48
C SER A 40 -8.30 -10.72 -7.02
N GLY A 41 -9.53 -10.30 -6.76
CA GLY A 41 -10.14 -10.34 -5.43
C GLY A 41 -11.65 -10.60 -5.49
N SER A 42 -12.29 -10.54 -4.33
CA SER A 42 -13.73 -10.78 -4.22
C SER A 42 -14.31 -10.02 -3.04
N LEU A 43 -15.34 -9.21 -3.28
CA LEU A 43 -16.14 -8.62 -2.23
C LEU A 43 -17.11 -9.69 -1.72
N GLN A 44 -17.04 -9.99 -0.43
CA GLN A 44 -17.84 -11.01 0.22
C GLN A 44 -18.70 -10.38 1.32
N ASN A 45 -19.73 -11.08 1.79
CA ASN A 45 -20.56 -10.58 2.90
C ASN A 45 -19.75 -10.35 4.21
N THR A 46 -18.60 -11.00 4.32
CA THR A 46 -17.63 -10.87 5.41
C THR A 46 -16.59 -9.78 5.18
N SER A 47 -16.55 -9.15 4.00
CA SER A 47 -15.67 -8.01 3.75
C SER A 47 -16.04 -6.84 4.66
N THR A 48 -15.02 -6.04 5.00
CA THR A 48 -15.20 -4.85 5.84
C THR A 48 -16.12 -3.85 5.15
N ARG A 49 -16.84 -3.08 5.96
CA ARG A 49 -17.82 -2.10 5.48
C ARG A 49 -17.41 -0.68 5.85
N PHE A 50 -17.81 0.28 5.03
CA PHE A 50 -17.58 1.70 5.31
C PHE A 50 -18.71 2.58 4.79
N LEU A 51 -18.75 3.82 5.30
CA LEU A 51 -19.53 4.89 4.71
C LEU A 51 -18.70 5.46 3.56
N ARG A 52 -19.11 5.22 2.33
CA ARG A 52 -18.44 5.74 1.14
C ARG A 52 -18.73 7.24 0.95
N TYR A 53 -17.85 7.96 0.26
CA TYR A 53 -18.16 9.30 -0.26
C TYR A 53 -19.49 9.33 -1.03
N GLY A 54 -20.34 10.30 -0.68
CA GLY A 54 -21.68 10.46 -1.25
C GLY A 54 -22.65 9.32 -0.94
N GLY A 55 -22.24 8.32 -0.15
CA GLY A 55 -23.08 7.22 0.28
C GLY A 55 -24.03 7.64 1.39
N SER A 56 -25.21 7.01 1.44
CA SER A 56 -26.22 7.26 2.46
C SER A 56 -26.16 6.29 3.65
N SER A 57 -25.29 5.28 3.62
CA SER A 57 -25.15 4.28 4.68
C SER A 57 -23.73 3.69 4.75
N ASN A 58 -23.40 3.06 5.88
CA ASN A 58 -22.12 2.39 6.12
C ASN A 58 -22.08 0.93 5.62
N ASN A 59 -22.85 0.60 4.58
CA ASN A 59 -23.05 -0.78 4.10
C ASN A 59 -22.34 -1.10 2.78
N TYR A 60 -21.38 -0.26 2.38
CA TYR A 60 -20.53 -0.52 1.22
C TYR A 60 -19.41 -1.46 1.64
N LEU A 61 -19.33 -2.61 0.99
CA LEU A 61 -18.25 -3.57 1.20
C LEU A 61 -16.99 -3.06 0.51
N TYR A 62 -15.83 -3.24 1.12
CA TYR A 62 -14.57 -2.89 0.46
C TYR A 62 -13.48 -3.92 0.72
N ASP A 63 -12.56 -4.00 -0.25
CA ASP A 63 -11.24 -4.57 -0.09
C ASP A 63 -10.20 -3.46 -0.24
N ALA A 64 -9.09 -3.60 0.48
CA ALA A 64 -7.94 -2.72 0.34
C ALA A 64 -6.78 -3.49 -0.32
N ILE A 65 -6.13 -2.84 -1.28
CA ILE A 65 -5.01 -3.40 -2.04
C ILE A 65 -3.84 -2.45 -1.90
N GLU A 66 -2.71 -2.97 -1.43
CA GLU A 66 -1.44 -2.28 -1.44
C GLU A 66 -0.88 -2.26 -2.87
N ILE A 67 -0.43 -1.09 -3.30
CA ILE A 67 0.17 -0.83 -4.60
C ILE A 67 1.56 -0.25 -4.39
N ILE A 68 2.59 -0.92 -4.94
CA ILE A 68 3.98 -0.44 -4.94
C ILE A 68 4.53 -0.48 -6.37
N PRO A 69 4.66 0.66 -7.07
CA PRO A 69 5.28 0.72 -8.39
C PRO A 69 6.80 0.51 -8.32
N PHE A 70 7.40 -0.15 -9.31
CA PHE A 70 8.86 -0.24 -9.44
C PHE A 70 9.47 0.84 -10.32
N THR A 71 8.64 1.65 -10.98
CA THR A 71 9.08 2.74 -11.86
C THR A 71 8.19 3.94 -11.63
N SER A 72 8.76 5.13 -11.46
CA SER A 72 7.95 6.35 -11.33
C SER A 72 7.32 6.70 -12.68
N GLY A 73 6.10 7.21 -12.65
CA GLY A 73 5.44 7.76 -13.82
C GLY A 73 3.93 7.65 -13.76
N ASN A 74 3.28 7.86 -14.91
CA ASN A 74 1.83 7.84 -14.98
C ASN A 74 1.30 6.41 -15.08
N TYR A 75 0.42 6.04 -14.16
CA TYR A 75 -0.26 4.77 -14.13
C TYR A 75 -1.75 4.96 -14.34
N THR A 76 -2.34 4.07 -15.13
CA THR A 76 -3.79 3.90 -15.25
C THR A 76 -4.18 2.63 -14.50
N ILE A 77 -5.07 2.75 -13.53
CA ILE A 77 -5.56 1.64 -12.71
C ILE A 77 -7.05 1.48 -13.03
N THR A 78 -7.43 0.28 -13.48
CA THR A 78 -8.82 -0.04 -13.84
C THR A 78 -9.30 -1.30 -13.16
N SER A 79 -10.61 -1.39 -12.92
CA SER A 79 -11.27 -2.64 -12.56
C SER A 79 -11.83 -3.39 -13.76
N SER A 80 -12.14 -4.67 -13.55
CA SER A 80 -13.00 -5.48 -14.40
C SER A 80 -13.81 -6.44 -13.53
N SER A 81 -15.12 -6.36 -13.63
CA SER A 81 -16.09 -7.14 -12.86
C SER A 81 -17.46 -7.14 -13.56
N ASN A 82 -18.38 -7.97 -13.05
CA ASN A 82 -19.82 -7.84 -13.33
C ASN A 82 -20.51 -6.89 -12.35
N LEU A 83 -19.78 -6.38 -11.36
CA LEU A 83 -20.25 -5.38 -10.40
C LEU A 83 -20.08 -3.97 -10.98
N ASP A 84 -20.88 -3.05 -10.46
CA ASP A 84 -20.66 -1.62 -10.62
C ASP A 84 -19.62 -1.18 -9.59
N THR A 85 -18.37 -1.02 -10.02
CA THR A 85 -17.20 -0.89 -9.13
C THR A 85 -16.81 0.57 -8.93
N TYR A 86 -16.44 0.94 -7.71
CA TYR A 86 -15.92 2.27 -7.36
C TYR A 86 -14.53 2.10 -6.75
N GLY A 87 -13.53 2.77 -7.33
CA GLY A 87 -12.16 2.81 -6.84
C GLY A 87 -11.80 4.12 -6.13
N TYR A 88 -10.98 4.02 -5.08
CA TYR A 88 -10.30 5.16 -4.44
C TYR A 88 -8.82 4.86 -4.30
N LEU A 89 -7.97 5.77 -4.73
CA LEU A 89 -6.53 5.65 -4.60
C LEU A 89 -6.00 6.63 -3.56
N TYR A 90 -5.27 6.13 -2.58
CA TYR A 90 -4.69 6.89 -1.50
C TYR A 90 -3.17 6.83 -1.52
N ASN A 91 -2.54 7.92 -1.11
CA ASN A 91 -1.14 7.97 -0.77
C ASN A 91 -0.91 7.35 0.60
N ASN A 92 -0.08 6.31 0.67
CA ASN A 92 0.40 5.63 1.88
C ASN A 92 -0.66 4.90 2.75
N SER A 93 -1.76 5.55 3.12
CA SER A 93 -2.73 5.03 4.09
C SER A 93 -4.17 5.40 3.74
N PHE A 94 -5.11 4.55 4.17
CA PHE A 94 -6.54 4.80 4.11
C PHE A 94 -7.11 4.87 5.54
N SER A 95 -7.91 5.89 5.83
CA SER A 95 -8.56 6.07 7.14
C SER A 95 -10.08 6.12 7.00
N LEU A 96 -10.77 5.35 7.84
CA LEU A 96 -12.24 5.37 7.92
C LEU A 96 -12.79 6.60 8.65
N SER A 97 -11.97 7.26 9.48
CA SER A 97 -12.37 8.49 10.17
C SER A 97 -12.27 9.73 9.30
N ASP A 98 -11.43 9.68 8.25
CA ASP A 98 -11.25 10.74 7.29
C ASP A 98 -10.89 10.17 5.91
N LEU A 99 -11.91 10.00 5.08
CA LEU A 99 -11.77 9.49 3.72
C LEU A 99 -11.07 10.49 2.78
N SER A 100 -10.87 11.74 3.18
CA SER A 100 -10.17 12.73 2.34
C SER A 100 -8.67 12.63 2.50
N MET A 101 -8.23 12.11 3.65
CA MET A 101 -6.83 12.07 4.03
C MET A 101 -6.04 11.20 3.08
N GLY A 102 -5.12 11.85 2.33
CA GLY A 102 -4.25 11.16 1.39
C GLY A 102 -4.92 10.73 0.08
N LEU A 103 -6.18 11.09 -0.18
CA LEU A 103 -6.87 10.73 -1.41
C LEU A 103 -6.19 11.40 -2.63
N LEU A 104 -5.78 10.58 -3.60
CA LEU A 104 -5.17 11.01 -4.86
C LEU A 104 -6.16 11.05 -6.02
N GLY A 105 -7.16 10.18 -5.99
CA GLY A 105 -8.17 10.10 -7.03
C GLY A 105 -9.21 9.04 -6.72
N GLN A 106 -10.40 9.20 -7.29
CA GLN A 106 -11.50 8.26 -7.15
C GLN A 106 -12.35 8.28 -8.41
N ASN A 107 -12.99 7.16 -8.73
CA ASN A 107 -13.82 7.03 -9.92
C ASN A 107 -14.70 5.77 -9.84
N ASP A 108 -15.86 5.77 -10.47
CA ASP A 108 -16.80 4.64 -10.58
C ASP A 108 -17.04 4.13 -12.01
N ASP A 109 -16.86 4.97 -13.03
CA ASP A 109 -17.32 4.63 -14.40
C ASP A 109 -16.34 4.97 -15.53
N GLY A 110 -15.13 5.39 -15.19
CA GLY A 110 -14.14 5.96 -16.10
C GLY A 110 -13.53 4.97 -17.09
N ALA A 111 -13.61 3.66 -16.84
CA ALA A 111 -13.23 2.63 -17.80
C ALA A 111 -14.42 2.13 -18.66
N GLY A 112 -15.63 2.65 -18.40
CA GLY A 112 -16.87 2.19 -19.02
C GLY A 112 -17.35 0.85 -18.44
N SER A 113 -18.56 0.45 -18.81
CA SER A 113 -19.19 -0.79 -18.31
C SER A 113 -19.21 -0.90 -16.78
N TYR A 114 -19.46 0.20 -16.06
CA TYR A 114 -19.52 0.21 -14.59
C TYR A 114 -18.17 -0.09 -13.92
N GLN A 115 -17.06 0.16 -14.63
CA GLN A 115 -15.72 -0.06 -14.14
C GLN A 115 -14.99 1.27 -13.92
N PHE A 116 -14.30 1.37 -12.79
CA PHE A 116 -13.54 2.56 -12.48
C PHE A 116 -12.26 2.67 -13.31
N GLN A 117 -11.83 3.91 -13.53
CA GLN A 117 -10.49 4.24 -14.02
C GLN A 117 -9.90 5.36 -13.18
N ILE A 118 -8.70 5.14 -12.64
CA ILE A 118 -7.92 6.14 -11.92
C ILE A 118 -6.59 6.32 -12.62
N ILE A 119 -6.27 7.56 -13.00
CA ILE A 119 -4.99 7.93 -13.61
C ILE A 119 -4.21 8.76 -12.60
N ALA A 120 -3.00 8.32 -12.25
CA ALA A 120 -2.17 9.00 -11.26
C ALA A 120 -0.68 8.88 -11.57
N ASN A 121 0.08 9.93 -11.25
CA ASN A 121 1.53 9.88 -11.27
C ASN A 121 2.03 9.24 -9.97
N LEU A 122 2.54 8.01 -10.05
CA LEU A 122 3.03 7.25 -8.90
C LEU A 122 4.56 7.28 -8.87
N GLN A 123 5.12 7.28 -7.66
CA GLN A 123 6.55 7.23 -7.43
C GLN A 123 7.01 5.80 -7.17
N ALA A 124 8.17 5.43 -7.71
CA ALA A 124 8.77 4.12 -7.48
C ALA A 124 9.03 3.89 -5.99
N ASN A 125 8.76 2.66 -5.53
CA ASN A 125 8.97 2.20 -4.16
C ASN A 125 8.20 3.00 -3.11
N VAL A 126 7.16 3.74 -3.50
CA VAL A 126 6.22 4.38 -2.60
C VAL A 126 4.97 3.51 -2.46
N ARG A 127 4.47 3.39 -1.24
CA ARG A 127 3.24 2.67 -0.91
C ARG A 127 2.01 3.52 -1.25
N TYR A 128 1.05 2.91 -1.92
CA TYR A 128 -0.28 3.44 -2.16
C TYR A 128 -1.33 2.41 -1.75
N ILE A 129 -2.53 2.87 -1.42
CA ILE A 129 -3.66 2.02 -1.08
C ILE A 129 -4.78 2.25 -2.09
N LEU A 130 -5.19 1.19 -2.78
CA LEU A 130 -6.40 1.18 -3.60
C LEU A 130 -7.52 0.53 -2.79
N ILE A 131 -8.59 1.28 -2.57
CA ILE A 131 -9.85 0.75 -2.05
C ILE A 131 -10.73 0.39 -3.24
N VAL A 132 -11.18 -0.86 -3.27
CA VAL A 132 -12.16 -1.38 -4.23
C VAL A 132 -13.47 -1.57 -3.50
N THR A 133 -14.52 -0.91 -3.97
CA THR A 133 -15.89 -1.05 -3.48
C THR A 133 -16.87 -1.04 -4.65
N THR A 134 -18.16 -0.91 -4.38
CA THR A 134 -19.23 -0.90 -5.38
C THR A 134 -20.04 0.40 -5.34
N TYR A 135 -20.71 0.71 -6.45
CA TYR A 135 -21.63 1.83 -6.53
C TYR A 135 -22.85 1.66 -5.61
N SER A 136 -23.36 0.43 -5.50
CA SER A 136 -24.49 0.08 -4.63
C SER A 136 -24.05 -0.67 -3.39
N VAL A 137 -24.85 -0.60 -2.31
CA VAL A 137 -24.55 -1.28 -1.04
C VAL A 137 -24.78 -2.79 -1.12
N ASN A 138 -24.10 -3.56 -0.27
CA ASN A 138 -24.26 -5.02 -0.14
C ASN A 138 -23.99 -5.85 -1.40
N GLU A 139 -23.31 -5.29 -2.40
CA GLU A 139 -22.95 -6.03 -3.61
C GLU A 139 -21.70 -6.89 -3.37
N VAL A 140 -21.79 -8.15 -3.74
CA VAL A 140 -20.73 -9.16 -3.59
C VAL A 140 -20.40 -9.75 -4.93
N GLY A 141 -19.13 -10.06 -5.16
CA GLY A 141 -18.68 -10.61 -6.43
C GLY A 141 -17.18 -10.49 -6.62
N ASN A 142 -16.71 -11.20 -7.64
CA ASN A 142 -15.31 -11.21 -8.01
C ASN A 142 -14.97 -9.98 -8.85
N TYR A 143 -13.75 -9.48 -8.69
CA TYR A 143 -13.22 -8.40 -9.49
C TYR A 143 -11.75 -8.67 -9.82
N SER A 144 -11.26 -8.06 -10.88
CA SER A 144 -9.82 -7.94 -11.14
C SER A 144 -9.42 -6.49 -11.33
N ILE A 145 -8.19 -6.17 -10.97
CA ILE A 145 -7.57 -4.86 -11.11
C ILE A 145 -6.42 -4.98 -12.10
N THR A 146 -6.30 -4.03 -13.01
CA THR A 146 -5.14 -3.88 -13.89
C THR A 146 -4.50 -2.52 -13.65
N ALA A 147 -3.23 -2.53 -13.25
CA ALA A 147 -2.39 -1.33 -13.20
C ALA A 147 -1.47 -1.34 -14.44
N SER A 148 -1.60 -0.30 -15.26
CA SER A 148 -0.93 -0.16 -16.54
C SER A 148 -0.07 1.11 -16.56
N GLY A 149 1.24 0.99 -16.75
CA GLY A 149 2.13 2.15 -16.76
C GLY A 149 3.55 1.85 -17.24
N PRO A 150 4.54 2.71 -16.92
CA PRO A 150 5.92 2.58 -17.42
C PRO A 150 6.70 1.40 -16.83
N GLY A 151 6.19 0.73 -15.80
CA GLY A 151 6.87 -0.35 -15.11
C GLY A 151 5.90 -1.28 -14.38
N ARG A 152 6.39 -2.46 -13.96
CA ARG A 152 5.61 -3.39 -13.13
C ARG A 152 5.23 -2.77 -11.78
N VAL A 153 4.14 -3.27 -11.22
CA VAL A 153 3.59 -2.85 -9.93
C VAL A 153 3.37 -4.10 -9.07
N SER A 154 3.77 -4.04 -7.80
CA SER A 154 3.37 -5.02 -6.80
C SER A 154 1.95 -4.71 -6.34
N LEU A 155 1.07 -5.71 -6.39
CA LEU A 155 -0.31 -5.62 -5.96
C LEU A 155 -0.57 -6.72 -4.94
N ALA A 156 -0.95 -6.36 -3.72
CA ALA A 156 -1.21 -7.33 -2.66
C ALA A 156 -2.43 -6.91 -1.83
N LYS A 157 -3.16 -7.87 -1.26
CA LYS A 157 -4.22 -7.54 -0.31
C LYS A 157 -3.62 -6.79 0.88
N SER A 158 -4.11 -5.59 1.16
CA SER A 158 -3.71 -4.84 2.34
C SER A 158 -4.50 -5.34 3.55
N MET A 159 -3.80 -5.72 4.61
CA MET A 159 -4.43 -6.00 5.91
C MET A 159 -4.67 -4.67 6.63
N ILE A 160 -5.61 -3.86 6.14
CA ILE A 160 -6.00 -2.65 6.86
C ILE A 160 -6.78 -3.08 8.10
N THR A 161 -6.10 -3.13 9.23
CA THR A 161 -6.75 -3.19 10.54
C THR A 161 -7.41 -1.83 10.75
N THR A 162 -8.74 -1.81 10.89
CA THR A 162 -9.53 -0.64 11.32
C THR A 162 -8.86 0.04 12.51
N THR A 163 -8.10 1.10 12.26
CA THR A 163 -7.62 1.99 13.31
C THR A 163 -8.76 2.93 13.61
N THR A 164 -9.59 2.55 14.58
CA THR A 164 -10.45 3.50 15.28
C THR A 164 -9.53 4.36 16.14
N THR A 165 -8.82 5.31 15.54
CA THR A 165 -7.92 6.22 16.24
C THR A 165 -8.77 7.10 17.16
N THR A 166 -8.94 6.65 18.40
CA THR A 166 -9.49 7.49 19.46
C THR A 166 -8.34 8.39 19.90
N SER A 167 -8.10 9.46 19.17
CA SER A 167 -7.07 10.43 19.49
C SER A 167 -7.49 11.21 20.75
N THR A 168 -7.16 10.67 21.92
CA THR A 168 -7.15 11.46 23.16
C THR A 168 -5.95 12.41 23.08
N SER A 169 -6.21 13.65 22.66
CA SER A 169 -5.19 14.70 22.67
C SER A 169 -4.84 15.05 24.10
N THR A 170 -3.74 14.54 24.62
CA THR A 170 -3.11 15.07 25.83
C THR A 170 -2.07 16.10 25.42
N THR A 171 -2.39 17.36 25.66
CA THR A 171 -1.50 18.50 25.48
C THR A 171 -0.32 18.41 26.45
N THR A 172 0.90 18.22 25.95
CA THR A 172 2.12 18.55 26.71
C THR A 172 3.21 19.09 25.79
N THR A 173 3.56 20.35 26.06
CA THR A 173 4.85 21.06 26.01
C THR A 173 5.96 20.58 25.05
N LEU A 174 6.52 21.53 24.28
CA LEU A 174 7.70 21.36 23.42
C LEU A 174 8.83 20.59 24.12
N GLY A 175 9.10 19.38 23.63
CA GLY A 175 10.23 18.56 24.07
C GLY A 175 9.94 17.07 23.90
N VAL A 176 10.37 16.51 22.77
CA VAL A 176 10.24 15.09 22.38
C VAL A 176 8.78 14.66 22.10
N LEU A 177 8.45 14.52 20.82
CA LEU A 177 7.22 13.84 20.38
C LEU A 177 7.33 12.36 20.71
N ASN A 178 6.68 11.93 21.79
CA ASN A 178 6.52 10.52 22.11
C ASN A 178 5.16 10.03 21.62
N SER A 179 5.16 8.98 20.81
CA SER A 179 3.94 8.24 20.47
C SER A 179 3.85 7.01 21.35
N THR A 180 2.68 6.74 21.93
CA THR A 180 2.45 5.59 22.82
C THR A 180 1.37 4.70 22.26
N TYR A 181 1.64 3.39 22.24
CA TYR A 181 0.65 2.35 21.99
C TYR A 181 0.37 1.59 23.28
N SER A 182 -0.88 1.17 23.48
CA SER A 182 -1.26 0.30 24.61
C SER A 182 -2.22 -0.78 24.11
N GLY A 183 -1.88 -2.03 24.40
CA GLY A 183 -2.63 -3.22 24.02
C GLY A 183 -2.71 -4.23 25.16
N SER A 184 -3.40 -5.34 24.93
CA SER A 184 -3.53 -6.43 25.90
C SER A 184 -3.51 -7.78 25.19
N LEU A 185 -2.67 -8.71 25.67
CA LEU A 185 -2.66 -10.09 25.20
C LEU A 185 -3.69 -10.90 25.98
N GLN A 186 -4.63 -11.53 25.27
CA GLN A 186 -5.69 -12.37 25.84
C GLN A 186 -5.49 -13.82 25.41
N ASN A 187 -6.12 -14.78 26.09
CA ASN A 187 -6.00 -16.20 25.72
C ASN A 187 -6.50 -16.53 24.29
N THR A 188 -7.33 -15.65 23.73
CA THR A 188 -7.85 -15.69 22.36
C THR A 188 -6.97 -14.97 21.33
N SER A 189 -5.93 -14.24 21.76
CA SER A 189 -5.00 -13.58 20.84
C SER A 189 -4.26 -14.59 19.98
N THR A 190 -3.87 -14.17 18.78
CA THR A 190 -3.16 -15.03 17.83
C THR A 190 -1.84 -15.50 18.44
N ARG A 191 -1.50 -16.76 18.14
CA ARG A 191 -0.27 -17.39 18.61
C ARG A 191 0.70 -17.64 17.47
N PHE A 192 1.99 -17.62 17.79
CA PHE A 192 3.05 -17.93 16.83
C PHE A 192 4.19 -18.73 17.48
N LEU A 193 5.01 -19.36 16.65
CA LEU A 193 6.32 -19.85 17.06
C LEU A 193 7.24 -18.65 17.14
N ARG A 194 7.80 -18.34 18.30
CA ARG A 194 8.80 -17.26 18.39
C ARG A 194 10.21 -17.80 18.12
N TYR A 195 11.15 -16.93 17.75
CA TYR A 195 12.56 -17.34 17.65
C TYR A 195 13.08 -17.89 18.99
N GLY A 196 13.68 -19.08 18.94
CA GLY A 196 14.14 -19.79 20.15
C GLY A 196 13.02 -20.42 20.99
N GLY A 197 11.75 -20.27 20.59
CA GLY A 197 10.61 -20.94 21.21
C GLY A 197 10.52 -22.41 20.82
N SER A 198 9.98 -23.24 21.71
CA SER A 198 9.81 -24.68 21.48
C SER A 198 8.43 -25.08 20.98
N SER A 199 7.46 -24.15 20.92
CA SER A 199 6.08 -24.41 20.46
C SER A 199 5.37 -23.15 19.97
N ASN A 200 4.31 -23.31 19.17
CA ASN A 200 3.49 -22.21 18.60
C ASN A 200 2.50 -21.62 19.61
N ASN A 201 2.90 -21.43 20.86
CA ASN A 201 1.98 -21.06 21.95
C ASN A 201 2.15 -19.65 22.49
N TYR A 202 3.04 -18.84 21.88
CA TYR A 202 3.32 -17.47 22.30
C TYR A 202 2.29 -16.52 21.69
N LEU A 203 1.59 -15.77 22.54
CA LEU A 203 0.65 -14.74 22.11
C LEU A 203 1.43 -13.56 21.53
N TYR A 204 0.89 -12.92 20.49
CA TYR A 204 1.46 -11.69 19.96
C TYR A 204 0.40 -10.63 19.70
N ASP A 205 0.87 -9.38 19.72
CA ASP A 205 0.16 -8.21 19.23
C ASP A 205 1.12 -7.49 18.28
N ALA A 206 0.68 -7.22 17.06
CA ALA A 206 1.49 -6.64 16.01
C ALA A 206 1.00 -5.23 15.72
N ILE A 207 1.89 -4.27 15.87
CA ILE A 207 1.61 -2.86 15.58
C ILE A 207 2.49 -2.39 14.42
N GLU A 208 1.90 -1.58 13.55
CA GLU A 208 2.64 -0.89 12.50
C GLU A 208 3.23 0.40 13.07
N ILE A 209 4.53 0.61 12.86
CA ILE A 209 5.23 1.84 13.22
C ILE A 209 5.57 2.57 11.93
N ILE A 210 5.04 3.79 11.78
CA ILE A 210 5.30 4.63 10.60
C ILE A 210 6.07 5.87 11.07
N PRO A 211 7.41 5.90 10.91
CA PRO A 211 8.21 7.09 11.19
C PRO A 211 7.80 8.24 10.26
N LEU A 212 7.36 9.37 10.83
CA LEU A 212 7.03 10.57 10.05
C LEU A 212 8.27 11.34 9.57
N THR A 213 9.43 11.07 10.17
CA THR A 213 10.70 11.66 9.77
C THR A 213 11.79 10.60 9.76
N SER A 214 12.81 10.74 8.90
CA SER A 214 13.98 9.87 8.96
C SER A 214 14.81 10.20 10.20
N GLY A 215 15.20 9.19 10.95
CA GLY A 215 16.03 9.37 12.13
C GLY A 215 16.22 8.06 12.90
N ASN A 216 16.98 8.13 13.98
CA ASN A 216 17.10 7.02 14.91
C ASN A 216 15.95 7.11 15.91
N TYR A 217 15.19 6.03 16.02
CA TYR A 217 14.09 5.92 16.97
C TYR A 217 14.48 4.93 18.05
N THR A 218 14.13 5.26 19.30
CA THR A 218 14.18 4.32 20.41
C THR A 218 12.78 3.78 20.62
N ILE A 219 12.64 2.45 20.57
CA ILE A 219 11.39 1.76 20.87
C ILE A 219 11.59 1.06 22.21
N THR A 220 10.70 1.34 23.15
CA THR A 220 10.69 0.74 24.48
C THR A 220 9.33 0.14 24.77
N SER A 221 9.28 -1.07 25.32
CA SER A 221 8.09 -1.65 25.92
C SER A 221 8.09 -1.44 27.43
N SER A 222 6.91 -1.36 28.03
CA SER A 222 6.72 -1.44 29.48
C SER A 222 5.51 -2.32 29.73
N SER A 223 5.71 -3.41 30.46
CA SER A 223 4.68 -4.41 30.74
C SER A 223 4.98 -5.11 32.06
N ASN A 224 3.95 -5.71 32.66
CA ASN A 224 4.11 -6.66 33.76
C ASN A 224 4.34 -8.10 33.26
N LEU A 225 4.41 -8.29 31.94
CA LEU A 225 4.73 -9.55 31.28
C LEU A 225 6.20 -9.52 30.84
N ASP A 226 6.82 -10.70 30.81
CA ASP A 226 8.06 -10.94 30.08
C ASP A 226 7.77 -10.84 28.57
N THR A 227 8.24 -9.75 27.96
CA THR A 227 7.93 -9.37 26.57
C THR A 227 9.14 -9.53 25.65
N TYR A 228 8.89 -10.20 24.52
CA TYR A 228 9.85 -10.29 23.42
C TYR A 228 9.41 -9.38 22.29
N GLY A 229 10.28 -8.44 21.91
CA GLY A 229 10.06 -7.50 20.82
C GLY A 229 10.71 -7.95 19.52
N TYR A 230 9.97 -7.85 18.42
CA TYR A 230 10.49 -8.02 17.07
C TYR A 230 10.19 -6.77 16.26
N LEU A 231 11.17 -6.29 15.50
CA LEU A 231 11.00 -5.19 14.57
C LEU A 231 11.19 -5.71 13.15
N TYR A 232 10.17 -5.51 12.32
CA TYR A 232 10.15 -5.95 10.93
C TYR A 232 10.14 -4.77 9.97
N ASN A 233 10.84 -4.92 8.85
CA ASN A 233 10.75 -4.06 7.68
C ASN A 233 9.59 -4.55 6.81
N ASN A 234 8.64 -3.67 6.54
CA ASN A 234 7.44 -3.87 5.71
C ASN A 234 6.42 -4.88 6.23
N SER A 235 6.81 -6.13 6.46
CA SER A 235 5.85 -7.22 6.72
C SER A 235 6.38 -8.25 7.72
N PHE A 236 5.51 -8.64 8.64
CA PHE A 236 5.67 -9.81 9.51
C PHE A 236 4.92 -11.00 8.89
N SER A 237 5.60 -12.15 8.75
CA SER A 237 5.00 -13.38 8.25
C SER A 237 5.09 -14.52 9.28
N LEU A 238 3.96 -15.16 9.56
CA LEU A 238 3.91 -16.34 10.44
C LEU A 238 4.54 -17.58 9.79
N SER A 239 4.67 -17.61 8.46
CA SER A 239 5.31 -18.73 7.75
C SER A 239 6.82 -18.58 7.63
N ASP A 240 7.34 -17.35 7.80
CA ASP A 240 8.76 -17.05 7.75
C ASP A 240 9.07 -15.83 8.63
N LEU A 241 9.48 -16.10 9.86
CA LEU A 241 9.81 -15.08 10.84
C LEU A 241 11.10 -14.33 10.52
N SER A 242 11.90 -14.81 9.57
CA SER A 242 13.16 -14.16 9.18
C SER A 242 12.93 -13.05 8.17
N MET A 243 11.82 -13.16 7.44
CA MET A 243 11.47 -12.24 6.37
C MET A 243 11.26 -10.84 6.94
N GLY A 244 12.16 -9.93 6.54
CA GLY A 244 12.10 -8.53 6.95
C GLY A 244 12.53 -8.26 8.40
N LEU A 245 13.04 -9.23 9.16
CA LEU A 245 13.46 -8.96 10.54
C LEU A 245 14.64 -7.96 10.57
N LEU A 246 14.43 -6.80 11.20
CA LEU A 246 15.44 -5.76 11.39
C LEU A 246 16.16 -5.89 12.73
N GLY A 247 15.44 -6.36 13.74
CA GLY A 247 15.97 -6.52 15.08
C GLY A 247 15.00 -7.28 15.96
N GLN A 248 15.53 -7.90 16.99
CA GLN A 248 14.76 -8.53 18.04
C GLN A 248 15.42 -8.19 19.36
N ASN A 249 14.62 -8.03 20.39
CA ASN A 249 15.13 -7.91 21.75
C ASN A 249 14.23 -8.67 22.70
N ASP A 250 14.89 -9.41 23.57
CA ASP A 250 14.29 -9.93 24.80
C ASP A 250 14.43 -8.82 25.84
N ASP A 251 13.37 -8.48 26.57
CA ASP A 251 13.47 -7.51 27.66
C ASP A 251 14.34 -8.04 28.83
N GLY A 252 14.80 -9.29 28.73
CA GLY A 252 15.89 -9.85 29.54
C GLY A 252 15.46 -10.16 30.96
N ALA A 253 14.18 -10.44 31.18
CA ALA A 253 13.69 -10.89 32.47
C ALA A 253 14.21 -12.30 32.78
N GLY A 254 15.15 -12.38 33.72
CA GLY A 254 15.48 -13.61 34.45
C GLY A 254 14.40 -14.02 35.44
#